data_AF-Q16YR5-F1
#
_entry.id   AF-Q16YR5-F1
#
_cell.length_a   1.000
_cell.length_b   1.000
_cell.length_c   1.000
_cell.angle_alpha   90.00
_cell.angle_beta   90.00
_cell.angle_gamma   90.00
#
_symmetry.space_group_name_H-M   'P 1'
#
loop_
_entity.id
_entity.type
_entity.pdbx_description
1 polymer ?
#
loop_
_entity_poly.entity_id
_entity_poly.type
_entity_poly.pdbx_seq_one_letter_code
_entity_poly.pdbx_strand_id
1 'polypeptide(L)'
;MAEVKVFDTPEKPEVAEQSENSDYFLRSIFIPADTGGNLGMHLSRTPWDPYPWVSGVLAGSCAEQAGVRVGDCVLEANGEDLLGLKIVDIAKRVRYCKQNANPRPGVNLMLWNSGFEKNNLNPQSLSRFASCLQGIAGLLECPVCLEIIRPPSWQCCHGHLICSGCRSKSTKCPICRVMLGRGRCIVADKLFHFLVQTLGQHGGGYFSCTEMGQAHITIVSM
;
A
#
# COMPACT_ATOMS: atom_id res chain seq x y z
N MET A 1 26.49 -60.77 -2.50
CA MET A 1 26.21 -60.28 -1.12
C MET A 1 26.66 -58.82 -1.08
N ALA A 2 25.83 -57.79 -0.94
CA ALA A 2 24.50 -57.70 -0.37
C ALA A 2 23.48 -57.06 -1.35
N GLU A 3 22.21 -57.45 -1.22
CA GLU A 3 21.07 -56.93 -1.97
C GLU A 3 20.62 -55.56 -1.43
N VAL A 4 20.39 -54.61 -2.33
CA VAL A 4 19.75 -53.32 -2.01
C VAL A 4 18.24 -53.52 -2.10
N LYS A 5 17.56 -53.55 -0.95
CA LYS A 5 16.09 -53.56 -0.91
C LYS A 5 15.57 -52.16 -1.23
N VAL A 6 14.90 -52.03 -2.36
CA VAL A 6 14.07 -50.87 -2.69
C VAL A 6 12.86 -50.92 -1.76
N PHE A 7 12.71 -49.91 -0.89
CA PHE A 7 11.51 -49.73 -0.08
C PHE A 7 10.52 -48.89 -0.88
N ASP A 8 9.31 -49.40 -1.08
CA ASP A 8 8.20 -48.66 -1.68
C ASP A 8 7.88 -47.42 -0.83
N THR A 9 7.81 -46.27 -1.48
CA THR A 9 7.30 -45.03 -0.90
C THR A 9 5.85 -45.25 -0.44
N PRO A 10 5.48 -44.90 0.81
CA PRO A 10 4.10 -45.00 1.24
C PRO A 10 3.24 -44.07 0.39
N GLU A 11 2.08 -44.58 -0.04
CA GLU A 11 1.04 -43.81 -0.72
C GLU A 11 0.79 -42.50 0.02
N LYS A 12 0.93 -41.40 -0.72
CA LYS A 12 0.62 -40.06 -0.24
C LYS A 12 -0.86 -40.06 0.15
N PRO A 13 -1.23 -39.69 1.39
CA PRO A 13 -2.64 -39.60 1.74
C PRO A 13 -3.30 -38.59 0.81
N GLU A 14 -4.42 -39.00 0.19
CA GLU A 14 -5.29 -38.12 -0.58
C GLU A 14 -5.67 -36.95 0.33
N VAL A 15 -5.06 -35.79 0.07
CA VAL A 15 -5.48 -34.53 0.67
C VAL A 15 -6.80 -34.23 0.01
N ALA A 16 -7.89 -34.48 0.74
CA ALA A 16 -9.23 -34.10 0.34
C ALA A 16 -9.19 -32.67 -0.21
N GLU A 17 -9.65 -32.50 -1.45
CA GLU A 17 -9.90 -31.19 -2.05
C GLU A 17 -10.89 -30.45 -1.14
N GLN A 18 -10.37 -29.69 -0.19
CA GLN A 18 -11.14 -28.68 0.50
C GLN A 18 -11.48 -27.66 -0.56
N SER A 19 -12.75 -27.62 -0.94
CA SER A 19 -13.31 -26.52 -1.72
C SER A 19 -13.11 -25.23 -0.91
N GLU A 20 -11.96 -24.58 -1.10
CA GLU A 20 -11.63 -23.30 -0.50
C GLU A 20 -12.61 -22.27 -1.03
N ASN A 21 -13.65 -22.03 -0.24
CA ASN A 21 -14.70 -21.08 -0.53
C ASN A 21 -14.08 -19.67 -0.65
N SER A 22 -13.97 -19.15 -1.87
CA SER A 22 -13.37 -17.86 -2.22
C SER A 22 -14.05 -16.66 -1.56
N ASP A 23 -15.22 -16.88 -0.94
CA ASP A 23 -16.09 -15.87 -0.36
C ASP A 23 -15.69 -15.42 1.06
N TYR A 24 -14.72 -16.07 1.72
CA TYR A 24 -14.28 -15.67 3.07
C TYR A 24 -13.34 -14.47 3.10
N PHE A 25 -12.66 -14.19 2.00
CA PHE A 25 -11.65 -13.13 1.94
C PHE A 25 -12.26 -11.77 1.64
N LEU A 26 -13.40 -11.71 0.95
CA LEU A 26 -14.11 -10.49 0.59
C LEU A 26 -15.28 -10.26 1.55
N ARG A 27 -15.38 -9.07 2.13
CA ARG A 27 -16.42 -8.71 3.10
C ARG A 27 -17.03 -7.37 2.75
N SER A 28 -18.35 -7.32 2.63
CA SER A 28 -19.09 -6.07 2.54
C SER A 28 -19.64 -5.71 3.92
N ILE A 29 -19.19 -4.61 4.50
CA ILE A 29 -19.57 -4.19 5.85
C ILE A 29 -20.04 -2.74 5.88
N PHE A 30 -21.05 -2.46 6.71
CA PHE A 30 -21.45 -1.10 7.03
C PHE A 30 -20.81 -0.67 8.34
N ILE A 31 -20.11 0.46 8.33
CA ILE A 31 -19.51 1.06 9.52
C ILE A 31 -20.28 2.35 9.85
N PRO A 32 -21.01 2.41 10.97
CA PRO A 32 -21.63 3.65 11.41
C PRO A 32 -20.56 4.66 11.84
N ALA A 33 -20.82 5.94 11.65
CA ALA A 33 -19.99 7.00 12.19
C ALA A 33 -20.28 7.21 13.68
N ASP A 34 -19.24 7.56 14.44
CA ASP A 34 -19.37 8.03 15.81
C ASP A 34 -19.97 9.46 15.86
N THR A 35 -20.11 10.01 17.07
CA THR A 35 -20.65 11.37 17.27
C THR A 35 -19.79 12.46 16.66
N GLY A 36 -18.50 12.22 16.44
CA GLY A 36 -17.55 13.13 15.80
C GLY A 36 -17.40 12.87 14.30
N GLY A 37 -18.20 11.98 13.71
CA GLY A 37 -18.07 11.64 12.30
C GLY A 37 -16.83 10.79 12.02
N ASN A 38 -16.37 9.97 12.98
CA ASN A 38 -15.25 9.06 12.82
C ASN A 38 -15.69 7.61 12.67
N LEU A 39 -14.92 6.84 11.91
CA LEU A 39 -15.07 5.38 11.83
C LEU A 39 -14.15 4.65 12.84
N GLY A 40 -12.98 5.22 13.15
CA GLY A 40 -12.01 4.65 14.09
C GLY A 40 -11.06 3.61 13.48
N MET A 41 -10.68 3.77 12.22
CA MET A 41 -9.64 2.98 11.55
C MET A 41 -8.61 3.90 10.89
N HIS A 42 -7.40 3.37 10.70
CA HIS A 42 -6.30 4.05 10.04
C HIS A 42 -5.97 3.35 8.72
N LEU A 43 -5.93 4.13 7.65
CA LEU A 43 -5.53 3.66 6.33
C LEU A 43 -4.09 4.10 6.03
N SER A 44 -3.32 3.20 5.47
CA SER A 44 -1.97 3.44 4.97
C SER A 44 -1.83 2.90 3.56
N ARG A 45 -1.01 3.59 2.77
CA ARG A 45 -0.62 3.14 1.45
C ARG A 45 0.81 3.55 1.20
N THR A 46 1.62 2.66 0.63
CA THR A 46 2.98 3.02 0.20
C THR A 46 2.94 3.59 -1.21
N PRO A 47 3.97 4.32 -1.65
CA PRO A 47 3.94 4.99 -2.95
C PRO A 47 3.87 4.01 -4.14
N TRP A 48 4.30 2.77 -3.91
CA TRP A 48 4.41 1.71 -4.91
C TRP A 48 3.34 0.64 -4.77
N ASP A 49 2.57 0.71 -3.69
CA ASP A 49 1.46 -0.19 -3.44
C ASP A 49 0.18 0.54 -3.84
N PRO A 50 -0.58 0.09 -4.85
CA PRO A 50 -1.82 0.73 -5.26
C PRO A 50 -2.98 0.53 -4.29
N TYR A 51 -2.84 -0.37 -3.32
CA TYR A 51 -3.90 -0.82 -2.44
C TYR A 51 -3.92 -0.02 -1.11
N PRO A 52 -5.06 0.50 -0.67
CA PRO A 52 -5.18 1.14 0.63
C PRO A 52 -5.48 0.09 1.72
N TRP A 53 -4.54 -0.04 2.66
CA TRP A 53 -4.60 -1.05 3.71
C TRP A 53 -4.97 -0.46 5.06
N VAL A 54 -5.76 -1.18 5.84
CA VAL A 54 -5.99 -0.91 7.25
C VAL A 54 -4.72 -1.26 8.03
N SER A 55 -4.03 -0.24 8.54
CA SER A 55 -2.83 -0.41 9.37
C SER A 55 -3.12 -0.34 10.86
N GLY A 56 -4.31 0.12 11.25
CA GLY A 56 -4.71 0.21 12.64
C GLY A 56 -6.23 0.30 12.78
N VAL A 57 -6.74 -0.29 13.85
CA VAL A 57 -8.15 -0.18 14.25
C VAL A 57 -8.18 0.24 15.71
N LEU A 58 -8.93 1.28 16.02
CA LEU A 58 -9.03 1.80 17.39
C LEU A 58 -9.95 0.92 18.22
N ALA A 59 -9.48 0.49 19.39
CA ALA A 59 -10.28 -0.32 20.32
C ALA A 59 -11.55 0.42 20.76
N GLY A 60 -12.68 -0.28 20.78
CA GLY A 60 -14.01 0.24 21.10
C GLY A 60 -14.66 1.07 19.98
N SER A 61 -14.00 1.25 18.84
CA SER A 61 -14.54 2.06 17.73
C SER A 61 -15.65 1.35 16.94
N CYS A 62 -16.37 2.13 16.13
CA CYS A 62 -17.36 1.59 15.21
C CYS A 62 -16.74 0.66 14.16
N ALA A 63 -15.53 0.93 13.69
CA ALA A 63 -14.80 0.06 12.77
C ALA A 63 -14.47 -1.30 13.41
N GLU A 64 -14.00 -1.32 14.67
CA GLU A 64 -13.74 -2.58 15.38
C GLU A 64 -15.03 -3.40 15.56
N GLN A 65 -16.11 -2.76 16.00
CA GLN A 65 -17.41 -3.41 16.21
C GLN A 65 -18.03 -3.93 14.91
N ALA A 66 -17.79 -3.25 13.78
CA ALA A 66 -18.19 -3.70 12.45
C ALA A 66 -17.31 -4.83 11.90
N GLY A 67 -16.22 -5.18 12.58
CA GLY A 67 -15.34 -6.30 12.23
C GLY A 67 -14.22 -5.95 11.25
N VAL A 68 -13.84 -4.68 11.13
CA VAL A 68 -12.62 -4.27 10.41
C VAL A 68 -11.40 -4.81 11.14
N ARG A 69 -10.41 -5.28 10.37
CA ARG A 69 -9.17 -5.84 10.90
C ARG A 69 -7.95 -5.16 10.28
N VAL A 70 -6.85 -5.14 11.01
CA VAL A 70 -5.55 -4.80 10.44
C VAL A 70 -5.21 -5.80 9.33
N GLY A 71 -4.70 -5.31 8.21
CA GLY A 71 -4.43 -6.11 7.02
C GLY A 71 -5.63 -6.24 6.06
N ASP A 72 -6.79 -5.67 6.39
CA ASP A 72 -7.87 -5.51 5.40
C ASP A 72 -7.44 -4.49 4.33
N CYS A 73 -7.60 -4.85 3.06
CA CYS A 73 -7.52 -3.94 1.92
C CYS A 73 -8.91 -3.36 1.67
N VAL A 74 -9.02 -2.03 1.59
CA VAL A 74 -10.30 -1.38 1.25
C VAL A 74 -10.39 -1.23 -0.26
N LEU A 75 -11.26 -2.00 -0.91
CA LEU A 75 -11.43 -1.97 -2.36
C LEU A 75 -12.39 -0.87 -2.79
N GLU A 76 -13.55 -0.77 -2.11
CA GLU A 76 -14.60 0.18 -2.44
C GLU A 76 -15.18 0.85 -1.20
N ALA A 77 -15.71 2.06 -1.39
CA ALA A 77 -16.58 2.74 -0.43
C ALA A 77 -17.88 3.20 -1.10
N ASN A 78 -19.01 2.71 -0.60
CA ASN A 78 -20.36 2.96 -1.14
C ASN A 78 -20.49 2.70 -2.65
N GLY A 79 -19.79 1.69 -3.16
CA GLY A 79 -19.78 1.34 -4.58
C GLY A 79 -18.84 2.17 -5.46
N GLU A 80 -17.99 3.03 -4.86
CA GLU A 80 -16.92 3.73 -5.57
C GLU A 80 -15.59 3.00 -5.36
N ASP A 81 -14.87 2.73 -6.46
CA ASP A 81 -13.51 2.16 -6.45
C ASP A 81 -12.49 3.13 -5.82
N LEU A 82 -11.68 2.59 -4.91
CA LEU A 82 -10.65 3.34 -4.18
C LEU A 82 -9.22 3.01 -4.63
N LEU A 83 -9.03 2.02 -5.49
CA LEU A 83 -7.71 1.56 -5.90
C LEU A 83 -6.94 2.66 -6.65
N GLY A 84 -5.66 2.81 -6.32
CA GLY A 84 -4.81 3.82 -6.94
C GLY A 84 -5.08 5.26 -6.49
N LEU A 85 -6.14 5.54 -5.72
CA LEU A 85 -6.40 6.84 -5.11
C LEU A 85 -5.48 7.09 -3.90
N LYS A 86 -5.05 8.33 -3.69
CA LYS A 86 -4.32 8.69 -2.48
C LYS A 86 -5.22 8.59 -1.27
N ILE A 87 -4.66 8.29 -0.10
CA ILE A 87 -5.41 8.25 1.17
C ILE A 87 -6.17 9.56 1.44
N VAL A 88 -5.57 10.72 1.11
CA VAL A 88 -6.22 12.04 1.21
C VAL A 88 -7.44 12.20 0.28
N ASP A 89 -7.42 11.55 -0.88
CA ASP A 89 -8.50 11.66 -1.87
C ASP A 89 -9.60 10.63 -1.59
N ILE A 90 -9.24 9.47 -1.02
CA ILE A 90 -10.19 8.51 -0.47
C ILE A 90 -11.06 9.20 0.58
N ALA A 91 -10.47 9.87 1.57
CA ALA A 91 -11.22 10.55 2.63
C ALA A 91 -12.19 11.62 2.10
N LYS A 92 -11.82 12.33 1.02
CA LYS A 92 -12.72 13.31 0.37
C LYS A 92 -13.83 12.66 -0.46
N ARG A 93 -13.58 11.46 -0.99
CA ARG A 93 -14.52 10.74 -1.88
C ARG A 93 -15.53 9.92 -1.09
N VAL A 94 -15.13 9.37 0.06
CA VAL A 94 -16.00 8.57 0.93
C VAL A 94 -17.07 9.47 1.54
N ARG A 95 -18.29 9.39 1.01
CA ARG A 95 -19.46 10.09 1.56
C ARG A 95 -20.17 9.22 2.58
N TYR A 96 -20.83 9.85 3.56
CA TYR A 96 -21.73 9.13 4.44
C TYR A 96 -23.04 8.77 3.74
N CYS A 97 -23.50 7.52 3.92
CA CYS A 97 -24.83 7.07 3.55
C CYS A 97 -25.68 6.79 4.82
N LYS A 98 -26.99 7.03 4.74
CA LYS A 98 -27.96 6.59 5.75
C LYS A 98 -28.63 5.30 5.27
N GLN A 99 -28.60 4.25 6.09
CA GLN A 99 -29.33 3.01 5.81
C GLN A 99 -30.61 2.97 6.64
N ASN A 100 -31.68 2.40 6.08
CA ASN A 100 -32.97 2.30 6.78
C ASN A 100 -32.89 1.53 8.11
N ALA A 101 -31.92 0.62 8.25
CA ALA A 101 -31.71 -0.18 9.46
C ALA A 101 -30.86 0.50 10.54
N ASN A 102 -30.14 1.59 10.21
CA ASN A 102 -29.20 2.23 11.13
C ASN A 102 -29.55 3.71 11.34
N PRO A 103 -29.72 4.16 12.60
CA PRO A 103 -30.11 5.55 12.89
C PRO A 103 -28.98 6.56 12.61
N ARG A 104 -27.73 6.10 12.51
CA ARG A 104 -26.56 6.95 12.28
C ARG A 104 -26.06 6.83 10.83
N PRO A 105 -25.61 7.94 10.23
CA PRO A 105 -24.90 7.89 8.95
C PRO A 105 -23.62 7.05 9.08
N GLY A 106 -23.20 6.40 7.99
CA GLY A 106 -22.02 5.54 7.97
C GLY A 106 -21.53 5.28 6.56
N VAL A 107 -20.63 4.31 6.41
CA VAL A 107 -20.00 3.97 5.13
C VAL A 107 -20.11 2.47 4.89
N ASN A 108 -20.52 2.07 3.69
CA ASN A 108 -20.37 0.70 3.22
C ASN A 108 -18.98 0.52 2.64
N LEU A 109 -18.22 -0.47 3.11
CA LEU A 109 -16.91 -0.81 2.58
C LEU A 109 -16.91 -2.21 2.01
N MET A 110 -16.23 -2.38 0.88
CA MET A 110 -15.83 -3.69 0.38
C MET A 110 -14.38 -3.92 0.79
N LEU A 111 -14.16 -4.90 1.66
CA LEU A 111 -12.87 -5.23 2.24
C LEU A 111 -12.38 -6.57 1.72
N TRP A 112 -11.10 -6.66 1.38
CA TRP A 112 -10.44 -7.93 1.10
C TRP A 112 -9.34 -8.22 2.10
N ASN A 113 -9.27 -9.44 2.61
CA ASN A 113 -8.18 -9.88 3.46
C ASN A 113 -7.91 -11.35 3.18
N SER A 114 -6.71 -11.68 2.71
CA SER A 114 -6.28 -13.06 2.42
C SER A 114 -6.16 -13.97 3.65
N GLY A 115 -6.32 -13.44 4.86
CA GLY A 115 -6.05 -14.20 6.08
C GLY A 115 -4.60 -14.65 6.16
N PHE A 116 -3.68 -13.87 5.58
CA PHE A 116 -2.25 -14.21 5.41
C PHE A 116 -1.55 -14.62 6.71
N GLU A 117 -2.09 -14.29 7.89
CA GLU A 117 -1.66 -14.86 9.17
C GLU A 117 -1.58 -16.40 9.17
N LYS A 118 -2.28 -17.09 8.26
CA LYS A 118 -2.27 -18.55 8.12
C LYS A 118 -1.26 -19.11 7.11
N ASN A 119 -0.61 -18.27 6.30
CA ASN A 119 0.41 -18.75 5.38
C ASN A 119 1.72 -18.95 6.14
N ASN A 120 2.41 -20.07 5.94
CA ASN A 120 3.68 -20.45 6.62
C ASN A 120 4.88 -19.52 6.34
N LEU A 121 4.64 -18.30 5.86
CA LEU A 121 5.66 -17.28 5.71
C LEU A 121 5.87 -16.59 7.06
N ASN A 122 7.12 -16.54 7.50
CA ASN A 122 7.48 -15.84 8.72
C ASN A 122 7.02 -14.36 8.63
N PRO A 123 6.06 -13.91 9.47
CA PRO A 123 5.57 -12.54 9.46
C PRO A 123 6.69 -11.51 9.60
N GLN A 124 7.76 -11.87 10.31
CA GLN A 124 8.93 -11.03 10.49
C GLN A 124 9.77 -10.90 9.22
N SER A 125 9.87 -11.95 8.39
CA SER A 125 10.57 -11.88 7.11
C SER A 125 9.81 -11.02 6.11
N LEU A 126 8.48 -11.16 6.05
CA LEU A 126 7.63 -10.31 5.21
C LEU A 126 7.71 -8.85 5.64
N SER A 127 7.60 -8.58 6.94
CA SER A 127 7.76 -7.24 7.50
C SER A 127 9.12 -6.64 7.16
N ARG A 128 10.22 -7.39 7.34
CA ARG A 128 11.57 -6.96 6.97
C ARG A 128 11.70 -6.67 5.47
N PHE A 129 11.12 -7.51 4.63
CA PHE A 129 11.11 -7.31 3.17
C PHE A 129 10.34 -6.03 2.81
N ALA A 130 9.15 -5.83 3.37
CA ALA A 130 8.35 -4.62 3.16
C ALA A 130 9.09 -3.37 3.64
N SER A 131 9.72 -3.39 4.82
CA SER A 131 10.53 -2.28 5.32
C SER A 131 11.73 -1.99 4.41
N CYS A 132 12.40 -3.02 3.89
CA CYS A 132 13.50 -2.87 2.94
C CYS A 132 13.01 -2.21 1.65
N LEU A 133 11.91 -2.70 1.08
CA LEU A 133 11.32 -2.15 -0.13
C LEU A 133 10.89 -0.70 0.06
N GLN A 134 10.28 -0.38 1.20
CA GLN A 134 9.92 0.99 1.58
C GLN A 134 11.15 1.89 1.73
N GLY A 135 12.25 1.36 2.28
CA GLY A 135 13.52 2.08 2.35
C GLY A 135 14.09 2.41 0.97
N ILE A 136 14.15 1.40 0.08
CA ILE A 136 14.61 1.55 -1.30
C ILE A 136 13.74 2.56 -2.07
N ALA A 137 12.43 2.46 -1.89
CA ALA A 137 11.44 3.40 -2.42
C ALA A 137 11.70 4.84 -1.97
N GLY A 138 11.96 5.04 -0.67
CA GLY A 138 12.24 6.36 -0.10
C GLY A 138 13.55 6.97 -0.60
N LEU A 139 14.53 6.15 -1.00
CA LEU A 139 15.76 6.66 -1.64
C LEU A 139 15.47 7.33 -3.00
N LEU A 140 14.36 7.00 -3.65
CA LEU A 140 13.91 7.65 -4.87
C LEU A 140 13.02 8.86 -4.61
N GLU A 141 12.96 9.40 -3.39
CA GLU A 141 12.18 10.61 -3.09
C GLU A 141 13.04 11.88 -3.26
N CYS A 142 12.47 12.92 -3.86
CA CYS A 142 13.14 14.20 -4.02
C CYS A 142 13.10 14.99 -2.71
N PRO A 143 14.24 15.43 -2.14
CA PRO A 143 14.28 16.12 -0.84
C PRO A 143 13.66 17.53 -0.86
N VAL A 144 13.24 18.02 -2.03
CA VAL A 144 12.67 19.37 -2.20
C VAL A 144 11.16 19.33 -2.28
N CYS A 145 10.62 18.44 -3.11
CA CYS A 145 9.18 18.36 -3.37
C CYS A 145 8.54 17.10 -2.78
N LEU A 146 9.33 16.20 -2.19
CA LEU A 146 8.88 14.93 -1.59
C LEU A 146 8.18 14.01 -2.61
N GLU A 147 8.42 14.23 -3.90
CA GLU A 147 7.91 13.40 -4.98
C GLU A 147 8.86 12.27 -5.31
N ILE A 148 8.30 11.16 -5.82
CA ILE A 148 9.10 10.12 -6.45
C ILE A 148 9.87 10.71 -7.66
N ILE A 149 11.18 10.55 -7.64
CA ILE A 149 12.10 10.92 -8.70
C ILE A 149 11.90 9.98 -9.87
N ARG A 150 11.29 10.50 -10.93
CA ARG A 150 11.15 9.82 -12.21
C ARG A 150 12.39 10.05 -13.08
N PRO A 151 12.76 9.09 -13.93
CA PRO A 151 13.75 9.29 -14.98
C PRO A 151 13.37 10.47 -15.88
N PRO A 152 14.32 11.37 -16.23
CA PRO A 152 15.71 11.36 -15.81
C PRO A 152 15.89 11.89 -14.38
N SER A 153 16.61 11.13 -13.56
CA SER A 153 17.05 11.49 -12.22
C SER A 153 18.43 12.16 -12.25
N TRP A 154 18.65 13.11 -11.35
CA TRP A 154 19.88 13.89 -11.29
C TRP A 154 20.56 13.72 -9.94
N GLN A 155 21.89 13.84 -9.91
CA GLN A 155 22.67 13.78 -8.68
C GLN A 155 23.75 14.86 -8.60
N CYS A 156 24.13 15.24 -7.38
CA CYS A 156 25.36 15.99 -7.16
C CYS A 156 26.60 15.07 -7.20
N CYS A 157 27.80 15.65 -7.10
CA CYS A 157 29.04 14.87 -7.03
C CYS A 157 29.15 13.96 -5.79
N HIS A 158 28.37 14.22 -4.73
CA HIS A 158 28.26 13.36 -3.55
C HIS A 158 27.10 12.34 -3.64
N GLY A 159 26.41 12.24 -4.78
CA GLY A 159 25.36 11.23 -5.00
C GLY A 159 23.95 11.57 -4.49
N HIS A 160 23.73 12.75 -3.90
CA HIS A 160 22.39 13.17 -3.49
C HIS A 160 21.46 13.38 -4.69
N LEU A 161 20.31 12.73 -4.66
CA LEU A 161 19.35 12.73 -5.75
C LEU A 161 18.42 13.97 -5.75
N ILE A 162 18.01 14.39 -6.94
CA ILE A 162 17.02 15.43 -7.15
C ILE A 162 16.21 15.14 -8.43
N CYS A 163 14.91 15.44 -8.41
CA CYS A 163 14.06 15.29 -9.60
C CYS A 163 14.35 16.37 -10.65
N SER A 164 13.98 16.10 -11.91
CA SER A 164 14.13 17.06 -13.02
C SER A 164 13.44 18.40 -12.76
N GLY A 165 12.25 18.39 -12.16
CA GLY A 165 11.48 19.60 -11.86
C GLY A 165 12.11 20.50 -10.79
N CYS A 166 12.84 19.93 -9.82
CA CYS A 166 13.56 20.71 -8.82
C CYS A 166 14.98 21.06 -9.29
N ARG A 167 15.58 20.23 -10.15
CA ARG A 167 16.88 20.50 -10.79
C ARG A 167 16.86 21.77 -11.63
N SER A 168 15.76 22.08 -12.31
CA SER A 168 15.64 23.30 -13.11
C SER A 168 15.54 24.57 -12.26
N LYS A 169 15.11 24.43 -10.99
CA LYS A 169 14.91 25.55 -10.05
C LYS A 169 16.15 25.87 -9.21
N SER A 170 17.14 24.98 -9.17
CA SER A 170 18.38 25.18 -8.39
C SER A 170 19.61 24.62 -9.10
N THR A 171 20.70 25.37 -9.04
CA THR A 171 22.03 24.93 -9.49
C THR A 171 22.87 24.30 -8.37
N LYS A 172 22.40 24.34 -7.12
CA LYS A 172 23.05 23.76 -5.94
C LYS A 172 22.23 22.63 -5.35
N CYS A 173 22.92 21.62 -4.81
CA CYS A 173 22.30 20.51 -4.11
C CYS A 173 21.58 21.02 -2.84
N PRO A 174 20.30 20.67 -2.63
CA PRO A 174 19.55 21.12 -1.45
C PRO A 174 20.09 20.52 -0.14
N ILE A 175 20.79 19.38 -0.22
CA ILE A 175 21.32 18.65 0.94
C ILE A 175 22.71 19.18 1.32
N CYS A 176 23.67 19.15 0.39
CA CYS A 176 25.08 19.47 0.68
C CYS A 176 25.57 20.79 0.07
N ARG A 177 24.70 21.56 -0.60
CA ARG A 177 24.96 22.90 -1.14
C ARG A 177 26.05 23.02 -2.22
N VAL A 178 26.66 21.90 -2.63
CA VAL A 178 27.60 21.84 -3.78
C VAL A 178 26.87 22.04 -5.11
N MET A 179 27.60 22.42 -6.16
CA MET A 179 27.04 22.57 -7.49
C MET A 179 26.49 21.24 -8.03
N LEU A 180 25.28 21.27 -8.56
CA LEU A 180 24.68 20.13 -9.25
C LEU A 180 25.38 19.97 -10.60
N GLY A 181 25.94 18.78 -10.82
CA GLY A 181 26.56 18.44 -12.09
C GLY A 181 25.56 18.32 -13.24
N ARG A 182 26.07 17.91 -14.40
CA ARG A 182 25.27 17.46 -15.55
C ARG A 182 25.07 15.94 -15.56
N GLY A 183 25.57 15.24 -14.54
CA GLY A 183 25.46 13.79 -14.43
C GLY A 183 24.06 13.37 -14.01
N ARG A 184 23.46 12.47 -14.78
CA ARG A 184 22.26 11.72 -14.36
C ARG A 184 22.63 10.62 -13.38
N CYS A 185 21.70 10.21 -12.54
CA CYS A 185 21.86 9.00 -11.74
C CYS A 185 21.25 7.79 -12.47
N ILE A 186 22.05 7.12 -13.30
CA ILE A 186 21.57 5.97 -14.09
C ILE A 186 21.09 4.82 -13.19
N VAL A 187 21.69 4.66 -12.00
CA VAL A 187 21.26 3.64 -11.03
C VAL A 187 19.85 3.95 -10.52
N ALA A 188 19.56 5.20 -10.16
CA ALA A 188 18.22 5.62 -9.74
C ALA A 188 17.21 5.48 -10.88
N ASP A 189 17.59 5.82 -12.12
CA ASP A 189 16.72 5.62 -13.29
C ASP A 189 16.36 4.13 -13.47
N LYS A 190 17.35 3.23 -13.40
CA LYS A 190 17.15 1.78 -13.51
C LYS A 190 16.32 1.23 -12.35
N LEU A 191 16.58 1.70 -11.13
CA LEU A 191 15.84 1.28 -9.94
C LEU A 191 14.37 1.68 -10.03
N PHE A 192 14.08 2.90 -10.49
CA PHE A 192 12.71 3.34 -10.74
C PHE A 192 12.01 2.39 -11.72
N HIS A 193 12.63 2.11 -12.87
CA HIS A 193 12.04 1.22 -13.86
C HIS A 193 11.85 -0.20 -13.33
N PHE A 194 12.80 -0.72 -12.55
CA PHE A 194 12.69 -2.03 -11.92
C PHE A 194 11.50 -2.09 -10.96
N LEU A 195 11.37 -1.12 -10.06
CA LEU A 195 10.25 -1.04 -9.12
C LEU A 195 8.91 -0.94 -9.85
N VAL A 196 8.82 -0.09 -10.88
CA VAL A 196 7.59 0.00 -11.70
C VAL A 196 7.29 -1.32 -12.40
N GLN A 197 8.27 -2.00 -12.99
CA GLN A 197 8.05 -3.26 -13.68
C GLN A 197 7.64 -4.39 -12.73
N THR A 198 8.23 -4.43 -11.53
CA THR A 198 7.96 -5.49 -10.55
C THR A 198 6.66 -5.26 -9.78
N LEU A 199 6.31 -4.02 -9.47
CA LEU A 199 5.19 -3.69 -8.58
C LEU A 199 4.02 -3.01 -9.30
N GLY A 200 4.27 -2.30 -10.39
CA GLY A 200 3.24 -1.67 -11.21
C GLY A 200 2.75 -2.61 -12.30
N GLN A 201 1.71 -3.40 -12.04
CA GLN A 201 1.08 -4.18 -13.12
C GLN A 201 0.22 -3.32 -14.06
N HIS A 202 0.21 -3.77 -15.32
CA HIS A 202 -0.39 -3.18 -16.51
C HIS A 202 -1.89 -2.88 -16.38
N GLY A 203 -2.23 -1.59 -16.41
CA GLY A 203 -3.53 -1.07 -16.84
C GLY A 203 -3.26 0.22 -17.62
N GLY A 204 -3.68 0.27 -18.89
CA GLY A 204 -3.35 1.36 -19.80
C GLY A 204 -3.75 2.73 -19.25
N GLY A 205 -2.76 3.53 -18.86
CA GLY A 205 -2.95 4.89 -18.37
C GLY A 205 -1.69 5.37 -17.66
N TYR A 206 -1.11 6.48 -18.12
CA TYR A 206 0.04 7.11 -17.48
C TYR A 206 -0.32 7.50 -16.04
N PHE A 207 0.16 6.77 -15.03
CA PHE A 207 -0.01 7.13 -13.62
C PHE A 207 0.78 8.40 -13.30
N SER A 208 0.08 9.52 -13.15
CA SER A 208 0.59 10.73 -12.51
C SER A 208 0.64 10.52 -10.99
N CYS A 209 1.76 9.97 -10.50
CA CYS A 209 2.14 10.08 -9.09
C CYS A 209 2.62 11.52 -8.88
N THR A 210 1.72 12.35 -8.38
CA THR A 210 2.00 13.63 -7.75
C THR A 210 1.63 13.49 -6.29
N GLU A 211 2.36 14.10 -5.37
CA GLU A 211 2.11 14.45 -3.97
C GLU A 211 1.96 13.30 -2.96
N MET A 212 3.09 13.02 -2.31
CA MET A 212 3.22 12.17 -1.13
C MET A 212 3.07 13.00 0.15
N GLY A 213 1.94 12.82 0.83
CA GLY A 213 1.81 13.13 2.25
C GLY A 213 1.61 11.82 3.00
N GLN A 214 2.49 11.49 3.93
CA GLN A 214 2.13 10.59 5.02
C GLN A 214 1.04 11.31 5.82
N ALA A 215 -0.21 10.95 5.56
CA ALA A 215 -1.34 11.49 6.30
C ALA A 215 -1.83 10.40 7.24
N HIS A 216 -1.65 10.63 8.54
CA HIS A 216 -2.43 9.96 9.56
C HIS A 216 -3.86 10.46 9.43
N ILE A 217 -4.68 9.78 8.63
CA ILE A 217 -6.09 10.15 8.45
C ILE A 217 -6.92 9.24 9.33
N THR A 218 -7.34 9.78 10.46
CA THR A 218 -8.62 9.38 11.03
C THR A 218 -9.66 9.90 10.03
N ILE A 219 -10.50 9.04 9.45
CA ILE A 219 -11.62 9.51 8.62
C ILE A 219 -12.54 10.27 9.56
N VAL A 220 -12.31 11.58 9.67
CA VAL A 220 -13.16 12.58 10.32
C VAL A 220 -13.58 13.51 9.20
N SER A 221 -14.87 13.81 9.08
CA SER A 221 -15.28 15.02 8.34
C SER A 221 -16.03 15.93 9.28
N MET A 222 -15.61 17.20 9.26
CA MET A 222 -16.48 18.34 9.59
C MET A 222 -17.79 18.28 8.82
#